data_AF-A0A8T5ATH3-F1
#
_entry.id   AF-A0A8T5ATH3-F1
#
_cell.length_a   1.000
_cell.length_b   1.000
_cell.length_c   1.000
_cell.angle_alpha   90.00
_cell.angle_beta   90.00
_cell.angle_gamma   90.00
#
_symmetry.space_group_name_H-M   'P 1'
#
loop_
_entity.id
_entity.type
_entity.pdbx_description
1 polymer ?
#
loop_
_entity_poly.entity_id
_entity_poly.type
_entity_poly.pdbx_seq_one_letter_code
_entity_poly.pdbx_strand_id
1 'polypeptide(L)' 'MESVCPECGAKIEVPSDVSKGEILSCPDCGLELEVKEVNTDSVVIEELQIEGEDWGE' A
#
# COMPACT_ATOMS: atom_id res chain seq x y z
N MET A 1 4.08 3.67 11.93
CA MET A 1 4.31 4.70 10.90
C MET A 1 2.96 5.10 10.32
N GLU A 2 2.88 6.21 9.60
CA GLU A 2 1.63 6.62 8.95
C GLU A 2 1.85 6.90 7.47
N SER A 3 0.83 6.61 6.67
CA SER A 3 0.77 7.00 5.27
C SER A 3 -0.64 7.46 4.91
N VAL A 4 -0.82 7.98 3.70
CA VAL A 4 -2.08 8.53 3.23
C VAL A 4 -2.52 7.77 1.99
N CYS A 5 -3.78 7.33 1.97
CA CYS A 5 -4.35 6.67 0.80
C CYS A 5 -4.34 7.64 -0.40
N PRO A 6 -3.74 7.26 -1.54
CA PRO A 6 -3.69 8.10 -2.73
C PRO A 6 -5.05 8.29 -3.42
N GLU A 7 -6.04 7.44 -3.12
CA GLU A 7 -7.39 7.51 -3.71
C GLU A 7 -8.33 8.39 -2.88
N CYS A 8 -8.57 8.01 -1.61
CA CYS A 8 -9.57 8.69 -0.78
C CYS A 8 -8.97 9.70 0.22
N GLY A 9 -7.63 9.77 0.35
CA GLY A 9 -6.96 10.66 1.30
C GLY A 9 -7.02 10.22 2.78
N ALA A 10 -7.55 9.03 3.07
CA ALA A 10 -7.62 8.51 4.43
C ALA A 10 -6.23 8.22 5.01
N LYS A 11 -6.08 8.42 6.32
CA LYS A 11 -4.85 8.06 7.04
C LYS A 11 -4.79 6.54 7.24
N ILE A 12 -3.67 5.95 6.85
CA ILE A 12 -3.40 4.51 6.99
C ILE A 12 -2.36 4.33 8.10
N GLU A 13 -2.73 3.58 9.12
CA GLU A 13 -1.81 3.14 10.16
C GLU A 13 -0.99 1.97 9.65
N VAL A 14 0.33 2.15 9.60
CA VAL A 14 1.24 1.14 9.06
C VAL A 14 2.07 0.54 10.20
N PRO A 15 2.09 -0.81 10.36
CA PRO A 15 2.85 -1.47 11.41
C PRO A 15 4.35 -1.17 11.29
N SER A 16 5.05 -1.17 12.43
CA SER A 16 6.49 -0.90 12.46
C SER A 16 7.34 -2.01 11.82
N ASP A 17 6.79 -3.22 11.71
CA ASP A 17 7.45 -4.40 11.13
C ASP A 17 7.16 -4.56 9.63
N VAL A 18 6.47 -3.58 9.02
CA VAL A 18 6.12 -3.60 7.60
C VAL A 18 7.35 -3.73 6.72
N SER A 19 7.23 -4.51 5.65
CA SER A 19 8.30 -4.71 4.67
C SER A 19 7.89 -4.25 3.27
N LYS A 20 8.89 -3.93 2.44
CA LYS A 20 8.66 -3.65 1.01
C LYS A 20 8.01 -4.86 0.34
N GLY A 21 6.99 -4.61 -0.48
CA GLY A 21 6.16 -5.61 -1.15
C GLY A 21 4.99 -6.13 -0.30
N GLU A 22 4.84 -5.66 0.93
CA GLU A 22 3.67 -6.00 1.75
C GLU A 22 2.41 -5.31 1.21
N ILE A 23 1.29 -6.02 1.29
CA ILE A 23 -0.02 -5.51 0.86
C ILE A 23 -0.79 -4.99 2.06
N LEU A 24 -1.22 -3.74 1.96
CA LEU A 24 -2.06 -3.05 2.92
C LEU A 24 -3.42 -2.76 2.28
N SER A 25 -4.45 -2.64 3.12
CA SER A 25 -5.80 -2.30 2.66
C SER A 25 -6.20 -0.97 3.27
N CYS A 26 -6.73 -0.05 2.45
CA CYS A 26 -7.29 1.18 2.99
C CYS A 26 -8.58 0.86 3.78
N PRO A 27 -8.68 1.26 5.06
CA PRO A 27 -9.86 0.97 5.88
C PRO A 27 -11.11 1.77 5.46
N ASP A 28 -10.94 2.86 4.69
CA ASP A 28 -12.03 3.75 4.28
C ASP A 28 -12.62 3.36 2.91
N CYS A 29 -11.78 3.20 1.88
CA CYS A 29 -12.24 2.90 0.53
C CYS A 29 -12.04 1.44 0.10
N GLY A 30 -11.29 0.65 0.86
CA GLY A 30 -11.00 -0.75 0.55
C GLY A 30 -9.92 -0.97 -0.52
N LEU A 31 -9.24 0.08 -1.00
CA LEU A 31 -8.17 -0.04 -1.98
C LEU A 31 -7.02 -0.90 -1.45
N GLU A 32 -6.56 -1.84 -2.27
CA GLU A 32 -5.34 -2.62 -2.02
C GLU A 32 -4.11 -1.81 -2.43
N LEU A 33 -3.12 -1.76 -1.54
CA LEU A 33 -1.96 -0.89 -1.65
C LEU A 33 -0.70 -1.71 -1.40
N GLU A 34 0.33 -1.55 -2.22
CA GLU A 34 1.64 -2.16 -2.03
C GLU A 34 2.62 -1.19 -1.37
N VAL A 35 3.39 -1.67 -0.40
CA VAL A 35 4.51 -0.93 0.19
C VAL A 35 5.70 -0.93 -0.76
N LYS A 36 6.04 0.23 -1.31
CA LYS A 36 7.12 0.39 -2.30
C LYS A 36 8.45 0.71 -1.64
N GLU A 37 8.41 1.44 -0.53
CA GLU A 37 9.59 1.82 0.24
C GLU A 37 9.25 2.00 1.73
N VAL A 38 10.16 1.56 2.59
CA VAL A 38 10.06 1.73 4.04
C VAL A 38 11.23 2.61 4.50
N ASN A 39 10.93 3.80 4.99
CA ASN A 39 11.89 4.73 5.59
C ASN A 39 11.77 4.71 7.12
N THR A 40 12.67 5.39 7.82
CA THR A 40 12.70 5.41 9.30
C THR A 40 11.40 5.96 9.91
N ASP A 41 10.79 6.98 9.29
CA ASP A 41 9.62 7.68 9.84
C ASP A 41 8.39 7.66 8.91
N SER A 42 8.52 7.11 7.70
CA SER A 42 7.47 7.14 6.68
C SER A 42 7.52 5.92 5.76
N VAL A 43 6.40 5.62 5.12
CA VAL A 43 6.30 4.55 4.13
C VAL A 43 5.63 5.06 2.87
N VAL A 44 6.20 4.65 1.73
CA VAL A 44 5.65 4.94 0.41
C VAL A 44 4.77 3.76 0.04
N ILE A 45 3.50 4.06 -0.22
CA ILE A 45 2.49 3.10 -0.66
C ILE A 45 1.94 3.54 -2.01
N GLU A 46 1.66 2.59 -2.87
CA GLU A 46 1.03 2.82 -4.17
C GLU A 46 -0.12 1.81 -4.34
N GLU A 47 -1.07 2.10 -5.23
CA GLU A 47 -2.11 1.13 -5.60
C GLU A 47 -1.46 -0.20 -6.00
N LEU A 48 -1.98 -1.30 -5.46
CA LEU A 48 -1.57 -2.63 -5.87
C LEU A 48 -1.98 -2.83 -7.33
N GLN A 49 -1.00 -2.73 -8.23
CA GLN A 49 -1.20 -3.11 -9.62
C GLN A 49 -1.17 -4.64 -9.69
N ILE A 50 -2.35 -5.25 -9.64
CA ILE A 50 -2.49 -6.65 -10.02
C ILE A 50 -2.23 -6.67 -11.52
N GLU A 51 -1.04 -7.14 -11.93
CA GLU A 51 -0.75 -7.44 -13.33
C GLU A 51 -1.73 -8.55 -13.75
N GLY A 52 -2.87 -8.12 -14.27
CA GLY A 52 -4.05 -8.93 -14.53
C GLY A 52 -4.47 -8.82 -15.98
N GLU A 53 -3.52 -8.91 -16.92
CA GLU A 53 -3.84 -9.13 -18.35
C GLU A 53 -2.85 -10.07 -19.08
N ASP A 54 -2.02 -10.87 -18.39
CA ASP A 54 -1.23 -11.92 -19.06
C ASP A 54 -0.89 -13.12 -18.16
N TRP A 55 -1.87 -13.59 -17.36
CA TRP A 55 -1.79 -14.94 -16.79
C TRP A 55 -2.21 -15.96 -17.86
N GLY A 56 -1.42 -16.12 -18.91
CA GLY A 56 -1.59 -17.21 -19.89
C GLY A 56 -1.25 -16.83 -21.33
N GLU A 57 0.01 -16.99 -21.71
CA GLU A 57 0.37 -17.51 -23.04
C GLU A 57 1.10 -18.86 -22.89
#